data_AF-A0A7I9Z426-F1
#
_entry.id   AF-A0A7I9Z426-F1
#
_cell.length_a   1.000
_cell.length_b   1.000
_cell.length_c   1.000
_cell.angle_alpha   90.00
_cell.angle_beta   90.00
_cell.angle_gamma   90.00
#
_symmetry.space_group_name_H-M   'P 1'
#
loop_
_entity.id
_entity.type
_entity.pdbx_description
1 polymer ?
#
loop_
_entity_poly.entity_id
_entity_poly.type
_entity_poly.pdbx_seq_one_letter_code
_entity_poly.pdbx_strand_id
1 'polypeptide(L)'
;MGGEDAEAILLDVDIDDADQSMIARWGCLRAANLAWGCGDAETATRVLAEVKASVSAEAAVCLIDALQLSIGFFSGDVETTIERGPNLCDSDAVPMATVWVAIATCGALVAAGRFSEVRRIADAGLRAAALCKAGSQRFAIGLAEVMVATAAGDYSAADRIAGRYAAMAAGLPAAEAMVDAMLGLVHVTRGELSSACAALGRSISTLQGFPSPWLLVVAALHAQAEGARGDSEAAAAALRRAEQAYGPHVAVFLPELELARAWERAAAVTPRPPRRTRCGRRKPRKRPGCTSRKCGHAMHPFASAIVGRPRESRNSSDLEHRIGTGGRRPCPRLAQRDPALLDAAAHEFADLGALAFAADVGACGQRTRPPGQPPQGDRVVDVGARPGRSMRIAHTGARGRSAPASLQRS
;
A
#
# COMPACT_ATOMS: atom_id res chain seq x y z
N MET A 1 -6.81 -20.22 19.79
CA MET A 1 -6.86 -19.55 21.10
C MET A 1 -7.28 -18.13 20.82
N GLY A 2 -8.46 -17.74 21.28
CA GLY A 2 -8.98 -16.38 21.08
C GLY A 2 -8.29 -15.38 22.02
N GLY A 3 -8.55 -14.09 21.82
CA GLY A 3 -8.03 -13.04 22.72
C GLY A 3 -8.52 -13.19 24.16
N GLU A 4 -9.76 -13.63 24.34
CA GLU A 4 -10.36 -13.87 25.67
C GLU A 4 -9.69 -15.05 26.40
N ASP A 5 -9.40 -16.16 25.69
CA ASP A 5 -8.68 -17.30 26.26
C ASP A 5 -7.28 -16.89 26.72
N ALA A 6 -6.59 -16.07 25.92
CA ALA A 6 -5.27 -15.56 26.25
C ALA A 6 -5.32 -14.59 27.43
N GLU A 7 -6.35 -13.75 27.52
CA GLU A 7 -6.54 -12.83 28.65
C GLU A 7 -6.76 -13.60 29.95
N ALA A 8 -7.56 -14.67 29.93
CA ALA A 8 -7.77 -15.53 31.10
C ALA A 8 -6.45 -16.12 31.61
N ILE A 9 -5.60 -16.64 30.72
CA ILE A 9 -4.28 -17.18 31.07
C ILE A 9 -3.37 -16.09 31.67
N LEU A 10 -3.40 -14.88 31.10
CA LEU A 10 -2.56 -13.77 31.55
C LEU A 10 -2.97 -13.22 32.92
N LEU A 11 -4.25 -13.30 33.28
CA LEU A 11 -4.78 -12.94 34.58
C LEU A 11 -4.38 -13.93 35.69
N ASP A 12 -4.16 -15.20 35.34
CA ASP A 12 -3.76 -16.25 36.28
C ASP A 12 -2.25 -16.23 36.62
N VAL A 13 -1.46 -15.36 35.97
CA VAL A 13 -0.03 -15.24 36.24
C VAL A 13 0.21 -14.45 37.53
N ASP A 14 0.81 -15.11 38.52
CA ASP A 14 1.30 -14.47 39.74
C ASP A 14 2.55 -13.62 39.45
N ILE A 15 2.48 -12.33 39.78
CA ILE A 15 3.54 -11.34 39.60
C ILE A 15 3.97 -10.68 40.92
N ASP A 16 3.48 -11.15 42.05
CA ASP A 16 3.64 -10.46 43.35
C ASP A 16 5.11 -10.37 43.78
N ASP A 17 5.93 -11.38 43.46
CA ASP A 17 7.37 -11.43 43.72
C ASP A 17 8.24 -11.22 42.46
N ALA A 18 7.64 -10.75 41.36
CA ALA A 18 8.34 -10.61 40.09
C ALA A 18 9.27 -9.39 40.06
N ASP A 19 10.41 -9.52 39.36
CA ASP A 19 11.28 -8.36 39.12
C ASP A 19 10.61 -7.34 38.17
N GLN A 20 11.08 -6.09 38.20
CA GLN A 20 10.51 -5.01 37.37
C GLN A 20 10.53 -5.31 35.86
N SER A 21 11.50 -6.09 35.39
CA SER A 21 11.60 -6.46 33.98
C SER A 21 10.51 -7.46 33.59
N MET A 22 10.19 -8.38 34.48
CA MET A 22 9.13 -9.36 34.31
C MET A 22 7.76 -8.69 34.38
N ILE A 23 7.55 -7.80 35.35
CA ILE A 23 6.34 -6.98 35.48
C ILE A 23 6.07 -6.20 34.18
N ALA A 24 7.09 -5.52 33.64
CA ALA A 24 6.95 -4.77 32.39
C ALA A 24 6.67 -5.67 31.18
N ARG A 25 7.34 -6.82 31.04
CA ARG A 25 7.09 -7.77 29.95
C ARG A 25 5.68 -8.36 30.02
N TRP A 26 5.24 -8.77 31.20
CA TRP A 26 3.89 -9.28 31.43
C TRP A 26 2.85 -8.21 31.08
N GLY A 27 3.01 -6.99 31.60
CA GLY A 27 2.11 -5.88 31.31
C GLY A 27 2.03 -5.57 29.82
N CYS A 28 3.16 -5.61 29.12
CA CYS A 28 3.20 -5.43 27.67
C CYS A 28 2.50 -6.56 26.90
N LEU A 29 2.72 -7.83 27.28
CA LEU A 29 2.06 -8.98 26.65
C LEU A 29 0.54 -8.92 26.85
N ARG A 30 0.10 -8.59 28.06
CA ARG A 30 -1.31 -8.43 28.39
C ARG A 30 -1.94 -7.27 27.64
N ALA A 31 -1.31 -6.10 27.62
CA ALA A 31 -1.82 -4.96 26.87
C ALA A 31 -1.86 -5.22 25.35
N ALA A 32 -0.87 -5.91 24.80
CA ALA A 32 -0.88 -6.33 23.40
C ALA A 32 -2.07 -7.26 23.08
N ASN A 33 -2.35 -8.22 23.97
CA ASN A 33 -3.51 -9.09 23.84
C ASN A 33 -4.83 -8.33 23.93
N LEU A 34 -4.97 -7.44 24.92
CA LEU A 34 -6.17 -6.59 25.05
C LEU A 34 -6.39 -5.74 23.80
N ALA A 35 -5.35 -5.06 23.31
CA ALA A 35 -5.44 -4.16 22.17
C ALA A 35 -5.78 -4.88 20.86
N TRP A 36 -5.07 -5.97 20.52
CA TRP A 36 -5.21 -6.62 19.21
C TRP A 36 -5.95 -7.95 19.24
N GLY A 37 -5.89 -8.67 20.36
CA GLY A 37 -6.61 -9.93 20.59
C GLY A 37 -8.08 -9.70 20.93
N CYS A 38 -8.36 -8.76 21.83
CA CYS A 38 -9.72 -8.44 22.28
C CYS A 38 -10.29 -7.19 21.60
N GLY A 39 -9.46 -6.40 20.91
CA GLY A 39 -9.88 -5.16 20.27
C GLY A 39 -10.13 -3.99 21.25
N ASP A 40 -9.69 -4.12 22.51
CA ASP A 40 -9.87 -3.17 23.61
C ASP A 40 -8.58 -2.39 23.88
N ALA A 41 -8.30 -1.41 23.02
CA ALA A 41 -7.15 -0.53 23.15
C ALA A 41 -7.23 0.40 24.38
N GLU A 42 -8.44 0.71 24.85
CA GLU A 42 -8.63 1.59 26.01
C GLU A 42 -8.16 0.90 27.29
N THR A 43 -8.62 -0.33 27.53
CA THR A 43 -8.17 -1.13 28.68
C THR A 43 -6.69 -1.46 28.57
N ALA A 44 -6.18 -1.78 27.38
CA ALA A 44 -4.74 -1.97 27.15
C ALA A 44 -3.91 -0.76 27.59
N THR A 45 -4.36 0.45 27.25
CA THR A 45 -3.69 1.70 27.62
C THR A 45 -3.71 1.92 29.14
N ARG A 46 -4.83 1.61 29.79
CA ARG A 46 -4.98 1.69 31.25
C ARG A 46 -4.04 0.74 31.98
N VAL A 47 -3.98 -0.52 31.55
CA VAL A 47 -3.05 -1.54 32.09
C VAL A 47 -1.60 -1.08 31.95
N LEU A 48 -1.21 -0.52 30.80
CA LEU A 48 0.16 -0.01 30.64
C LEU A 48 0.46 1.17 31.56
N ALA A 49 -0.49 2.07 31.80
CA ALA A 49 -0.31 3.18 32.73
C ALA A 49 -0.11 2.69 34.18
N GLU A 50 -0.90 1.70 34.61
CA GLU A 50 -0.78 1.08 35.94
C GLU A 50 0.56 0.37 36.12
N VAL A 51 0.94 -0.47 35.15
CA VAL A 51 2.23 -1.19 35.17
C VAL A 51 3.40 -0.21 35.10
N LYS A 52 3.28 0.90 34.37
CA LYS A 52 4.30 1.94 34.33
C LYS A 52 4.52 2.59 35.69
N ALA A 53 3.46 2.77 36.48
CA ALA A 53 3.54 3.37 37.81
C ALA A 53 4.24 2.48 38.84
N SER A 54 4.33 1.16 38.59
CA SER A 54 4.98 0.20 39.50
C SER A 54 6.43 -0.11 39.16
N VAL A 55 6.97 0.43 38.06
CA VAL A 55 8.36 0.22 37.63
C VAL A 55 9.14 1.54 37.56
N SER A 56 10.45 1.47 37.83
CA SER A 56 11.36 2.63 37.78
C SER A 56 12.60 2.39 36.93
N ALA A 57 12.91 1.13 36.59
CA ALA A 57 14.01 0.79 35.70
C ALA A 57 13.78 1.38 34.31
N GLU A 58 14.76 2.13 33.80
CA GLU A 58 14.68 2.83 32.51
C GLU A 58 14.32 1.89 31.34
N ALA A 59 14.92 0.70 31.30
CA ALA A 59 14.62 -0.31 30.28
C ALA A 59 13.16 -0.81 30.34
N ALA A 60 12.58 -0.92 31.54
CA ALA A 60 11.19 -1.33 31.75
C ALA A 60 10.22 -0.22 31.30
N VAL A 61 10.51 1.02 31.69
CA VAL A 61 9.75 2.21 31.27
C VAL A 61 9.79 2.38 29.75
N CYS A 62 10.97 2.23 29.14
CA CYS A 62 11.15 2.31 27.69
C CYS A 62 10.33 1.27 26.92
N LEU A 63 10.27 0.03 27.43
CA LEU A 63 9.47 -1.03 26.83
C LEU A 63 7.97 -0.69 26.84
N ILE A 64 7.48 -0.15 27.96
CA ILE A 64 6.08 0.25 28.11
C ILE A 64 5.76 1.45 27.20
N ASP A 65 6.62 2.46 27.17
CA ASP A 65 6.44 3.64 26.30
C ASP A 65 6.41 3.27 24.82
N ALA A 66 7.27 2.34 24.41
CA ALA A 66 7.27 1.82 23.04
C ALA A 66 5.95 1.15 22.65
N LEU A 67 5.38 0.33 23.54
CA LEU A 67 4.10 -0.31 23.27
C LEU A 67 2.95 0.68 23.30
N GLN A 68 2.95 1.65 24.24
CA GLN A 68 1.95 2.71 24.29
C GLN A 68 1.94 3.53 23.00
N LEU A 69 3.11 3.89 22.48
CA LEU A 69 3.23 4.58 21.18
C LEU A 69 2.66 3.72 20.05
N SER A 70 2.93 2.42 20.05
CA SER A 70 2.42 1.52 19.02
C SER A 70 0.89 1.38 19.08
N ILE A 71 0.30 1.24 20.27
CA ILE A 71 -1.16 1.17 20.43
C ILE A 71 -1.79 2.51 20.03
N GLY A 72 -1.18 3.63 20.42
CA GLY A 72 -1.60 4.97 20.03
C GLY A 72 -1.64 5.13 18.52
N PHE A 73 -0.58 4.73 17.81
CA PHE A 73 -0.55 4.73 16.34
C PHE A 73 -1.72 3.96 15.74
N PHE A 74 -1.93 2.70 16.13
CA PHE A 74 -3.02 1.90 15.55
C PHE A 74 -4.41 2.48 15.89
N SER A 75 -4.53 3.13 17.04
CA SER A 75 -5.74 3.84 17.46
C SER A 75 -5.91 5.21 16.79
N GLY A 76 -5.00 5.61 15.89
CA GLY A 76 -5.11 6.81 15.05
C GLY A 76 -4.22 7.98 15.46
N ASP A 77 -3.38 7.85 16.49
CA ASP A 77 -2.44 8.92 16.91
C ASP A 77 -1.18 8.95 16.03
N VAL A 78 -1.36 9.39 14.79
CA VAL A 78 -0.28 9.49 13.79
C VAL A 78 0.70 10.62 14.11
N GLU A 79 0.21 11.75 14.63
CA GLU A 79 1.00 12.96 14.89
C GLU A 79 2.04 12.69 15.99
N THR A 80 1.61 12.21 17.16
CA THR A 80 2.53 11.89 18.26
C THR A 80 3.54 10.80 17.86
N THR A 81 3.11 9.83 17.05
CA THR A 81 3.98 8.76 16.56
C THR A 81 5.09 9.31 15.67
N ILE A 82 4.79 10.25 14.78
CA ILE A 82 5.78 10.91 13.93
C ILE A 82 6.75 11.76 14.76
N GLU A 83 6.26 12.46 15.78
CA GLU A 83 7.08 13.33 16.62
C GLU A 83 8.06 12.55 17.50
N ARG A 84 7.60 11.46 18.13
CA ARG A 84 8.38 10.74 19.15
C ARG A 84 9.11 9.52 18.61
N GLY A 85 8.49 8.84 17.65
CA GLY A 85 8.94 7.55 17.13
C GLY A 85 10.39 7.52 16.66
N PRO A 86 10.84 8.46 15.81
CA PRO A 86 12.22 8.47 15.31
C PRO A 86 13.28 8.48 16.42
N ASN A 87 13.09 9.28 17.47
CA ASN A 87 14.04 9.38 18.59
C ASN A 87 14.06 8.09 19.42
N LEU A 88 12.90 7.44 19.59
CA LEU A 88 12.80 6.17 20.30
C LEU A 88 13.37 4.98 19.50
N CYS A 89 13.50 5.10 18.18
CA CYS A 89 14.24 4.14 17.37
C CYS A 89 15.77 4.33 17.43
N ASP A 90 16.23 5.53 17.79
CA ASP A 90 17.65 5.91 17.83
C ASP A 90 18.30 5.73 19.22
N SER A 91 17.50 5.51 20.26
CA SER A 91 18.01 5.22 21.59
C SER A 91 18.64 3.82 21.66
N ASP A 92 19.54 3.61 22.63
CA ASP A 92 20.05 2.30 23.05
C ASP A 92 18.95 1.48 23.78
N ALA A 93 17.73 1.53 23.27
CA ALA A 93 16.56 0.89 23.83
C ALA A 93 16.64 -0.64 23.77
N VAL A 94 15.81 -1.26 24.60
CA VAL A 94 15.58 -2.70 24.55
C VAL A 94 15.14 -3.07 23.11
N PRO A 95 15.75 -4.09 22.46
CA PRO A 95 15.48 -4.35 21.04
C PRO A 95 13.98 -4.55 20.71
N MET A 96 13.20 -5.13 21.62
CA MET A 96 11.74 -5.27 21.42
C MET A 96 11.02 -3.92 21.38
N ALA A 97 11.44 -2.96 22.22
CA ALA A 97 10.89 -1.61 22.22
C ALA A 97 11.14 -0.94 20.86
N THR A 98 12.37 -1.03 20.35
CA THR A 98 12.74 -0.51 19.02
C THR A 98 11.89 -1.13 17.91
N VAL A 99 11.59 -2.44 17.97
CA VAL A 99 10.74 -3.12 16.98
C VAL A 99 9.32 -2.54 16.97
N TRP A 100 8.69 -2.39 18.13
CA TRP A 100 7.32 -1.84 18.22
C TRP A 100 7.25 -0.39 17.76
N VAL A 101 8.20 0.44 18.20
CA VAL A 101 8.30 1.83 17.75
C VAL A 101 8.53 1.89 16.24
N ALA A 102 9.41 1.06 15.69
CA ALA A 102 9.71 1.08 14.25
C ALA A 102 8.48 0.71 13.40
N ILE A 103 7.66 -0.25 13.83
CA ILE A 103 6.42 -0.59 13.13
C ILE A 103 5.49 0.62 13.08
N ALA A 104 5.21 1.20 14.25
CA ALA A 104 4.32 2.35 14.37
C ALA A 104 4.83 3.56 13.58
N THR A 105 6.12 3.86 13.72
CA THR A 105 6.77 5.00 13.07
C THR A 105 6.81 4.84 11.55
N CYS A 106 7.16 3.65 11.03
CA CYS A 106 7.09 3.38 9.59
C CYS A 106 5.67 3.56 9.06
N GLY A 107 4.66 3.03 9.77
CA GLY A 107 3.26 3.19 9.40
C GLY A 107 2.82 4.66 9.37
N ALA A 108 3.18 5.42 10.41
CA ALA A 108 2.83 6.83 10.53
C ALA A 108 3.51 7.70 9.46
N LEU A 109 4.80 7.45 9.17
CA LEU A 109 5.53 8.12 8.09
C LEU A 109 4.92 7.81 6.72
N VAL A 110 4.52 6.56 6.46
CA VAL A 110 3.82 6.19 5.22
C VAL A 110 2.47 6.91 5.12
N ALA A 111 1.67 6.90 6.19
CA ALA A 111 0.38 7.60 6.22
C ALA A 111 0.52 9.11 5.97
N ALA A 112 1.61 9.72 6.44
CA ALA A 112 1.92 11.14 6.23
C ALA A 112 2.67 11.44 4.90
N GLY A 113 2.97 10.44 4.08
CA GLY A 113 3.72 10.62 2.82
C GLY A 113 5.21 10.95 3.01
N ARG A 114 5.77 10.77 4.21
CA ARG A 114 7.18 11.06 4.56
C ARG A 114 8.10 9.88 4.20
N PHE A 115 8.04 9.43 2.95
CA PHE A 115 8.65 8.18 2.49
C PHE A 115 10.19 8.15 2.60
N SER A 116 10.85 9.30 2.45
CA SER A 116 12.32 9.40 2.52
C SER A 116 12.89 8.98 3.88
N GLU A 117 12.08 9.03 4.94
CA GLU A 117 12.51 8.74 6.31
C GLU A 117 12.28 7.28 6.71
N VAL A 118 11.38 6.57 6.01
CA VAL A 118 10.96 5.20 6.34
C VAL A 118 12.15 4.24 6.36
N ARG A 119 13.06 4.34 5.38
CA ARG A 119 14.18 3.41 5.27
C ARG A 119 15.05 3.37 6.52
N ARG A 120 15.35 4.55 7.10
CA ARG A 120 16.18 4.67 8.30
C ARG A 120 15.55 3.94 9.49
N ILE A 121 14.23 4.13 9.67
CA ILE A 121 13.45 3.51 10.74
C ILE A 121 13.29 2.01 10.51
N ALA A 122 13.02 1.58 9.28
CA ALA A 122 12.91 0.18 8.89
C ALA A 122 14.22 -0.58 9.17
N ASP A 123 15.37 0.01 8.81
CA ASP A 123 16.68 -0.58 9.06
C ASP A 123 16.95 -0.73 10.57
N ALA A 124 16.57 0.24 11.39
CA ALA A 124 16.68 0.17 12.85
C ALA A 124 15.79 -0.96 13.43
N GLY A 125 14.52 -1.01 13.03
CA GLY A 125 13.59 -2.06 13.45
C GLY A 125 14.03 -3.47 13.03
N LEU A 126 14.59 -3.63 11.82
CA LEU A 126 15.10 -4.92 11.34
C LEU A 126 16.33 -5.39 12.12
N ARG A 127 17.28 -4.48 12.41
CA ARG A 127 18.43 -4.81 13.27
C ARG A 127 17.95 -5.24 14.65
N ALA A 128 17.02 -4.49 15.25
CA ALA A 128 16.47 -4.81 16.55
C ALA A 128 15.71 -6.16 16.57
N ALA A 129 14.92 -6.43 15.53
CA ALA A 129 14.19 -7.70 15.38
C ALA A 129 15.13 -8.91 15.31
N ALA A 130 16.29 -8.76 14.68
CA ALA A 130 17.32 -9.81 14.64
C ALA A 130 17.89 -10.09 16.04
N LEU A 131 18.07 -9.07 16.88
CA LEU A 131 18.62 -9.21 18.23
C LEU A 131 17.67 -9.89 19.21
N CYS A 132 16.36 -9.64 19.12
CA CYS A 132 15.36 -10.19 20.04
C CYS A 132 14.52 -11.34 19.44
N LYS A 133 14.88 -11.83 18.24
CA LYS A 133 14.16 -12.90 17.54
C LYS A 133 12.66 -12.59 17.33
N ALA A 134 12.34 -11.31 17.11
CA ALA A 134 10.98 -10.80 16.85
C ALA A 134 10.51 -11.18 15.44
N GLY A 135 10.18 -12.47 15.26
CA GLY A 135 10.03 -13.07 13.95
C GLY A 135 8.85 -12.54 13.13
N SER A 136 7.69 -12.27 13.75
CA SER A 136 6.48 -11.87 13.04
C SER A 136 6.35 -10.36 12.85
N GLN A 137 6.85 -9.56 13.81
CA GLN A 137 6.74 -8.11 13.79
C GLN A 137 7.45 -7.46 12.59
N ARG A 138 8.60 -8.00 12.16
CA ARG A 138 9.35 -7.49 11.00
C ARG A 138 8.54 -7.46 9.70
N PHE A 139 7.52 -8.30 9.53
CA PHE A 139 6.71 -8.31 8.31
C PHE A 139 5.83 -7.06 8.18
N ALA A 140 5.47 -6.41 9.29
CA ALA A 140 4.81 -5.10 9.26
C ALA A 140 5.74 -4.00 8.70
N ILE A 141 7.02 -4.03 9.09
CA ILE A 141 8.04 -3.14 8.53
C ILE A 141 8.18 -3.38 7.02
N GLY A 142 8.21 -4.64 6.61
CA GLY A 142 8.28 -5.00 5.19
C GLY A 142 7.12 -4.49 4.37
N LEU A 143 5.90 -4.53 4.91
CA LEU A 143 4.74 -3.97 4.23
C LEU A 143 4.89 -2.45 4.03
N ALA A 144 5.43 -1.73 5.02
CA ALA A 144 5.74 -0.31 4.87
C ALA A 144 6.83 -0.03 3.82
N GLU A 145 7.87 -0.86 3.75
CA GLU A 145 8.89 -0.74 2.69
C GLU A 145 8.30 -0.98 1.29
N VAL A 146 7.41 -1.97 1.13
CA VAL A 146 6.70 -2.22 -0.14
C VAL A 146 5.76 -1.07 -0.48
N MET A 147 5.06 -0.49 0.49
CA MET A 147 4.24 0.71 0.28
C MET A 147 5.08 1.88 -0.25
N VAL A 148 6.27 2.11 0.32
CA VAL A 148 7.19 3.15 -0.17
C VAL A 148 7.69 2.87 -1.59
N ALA A 149 8.12 1.64 -1.87
CA ALA A 149 8.63 1.27 -3.19
C ALA A 149 7.56 1.38 -4.28
N THR A 150 6.36 0.88 -4.01
CA THR A 150 5.22 0.98 -4.95
C THR A 150 4.74 2.42 -5.11
N ALA A 151 4.78 3.24 -4.06
CA ALA A 151 4.48 4.67 -4.16
C ALA A 151 5.48 5.45 -5.01
N ALA A 152 6.75 5.02 -5.04
CA ALA A 152 7.77 5.58 -5.91
C ALA A 152 7.71 5.03 -7.35
N GLY A 153 6.84 4.06 -7.64
CA GLY A 153 6.83 3.32 -8.91
C GLY A 153 8.03 2.38 -9.10
N ASP A 154 8.86 2.16 -8.06
CA ASP A 154 10.00 1.25 -8.11
C ASP A 154 9.53 -0.18 -7.79
N TYR A 155 8.82 -0.77 -8.75
CA TYR A 155 8.30 -2.12 -8.65
C TYR A 155 9.40 -3.18 -8.60
N SER A 156 10.60 -2.87 -9.12
CA SER A 156 11.77 -3.75 -9.00
C SER A 156 12.28 -3.80 -7.56
N ALA A 157 12.31 -2.67 -6.87
CA ALA A 157 12.58 -2.64 -5.44
C ALA A 157 11.49 -3.36 -4.64
N ALA A 158 10.22 -3.14 -4.98
CA ALA A 158 9.11 -3.81 -4.31
C ALA A 158 9.23 -5.35 -4.38
N ASP A 159 9.55 -5.91 -5.55
CA ASP A 159 9.79 -7.35 -5.72
C ASP A 159 11.00 -7.84 -4.91
N ARG A 160 12.11 -7.09 -4.90
CA ARG A 160 13.29 -7.44 -4.08
C ARG A 160 12.96 -7.45 -2.60
N ILE A 161 12.17 -6.47 -2.12
CA ILE A 161 11.73 -6.39 -0.72
C ILE A 161 10.83 -7.59 -0.41
N ALA A 162 9.80 -7.84 -1.22
CA ALA A 162 8.90 -8.99 -1.02
C ALA A 162 9.66 -10.32 -1.02
N GLY A 163 10.62 -10.51 -1.94
CA GLY A 163 11.48 -11.70 -1.98
C GLY A 163 12.36 -11.87 -0.75
N ARG A 164 12.91 -10.76 -0.21
CA ARG A 164 13.68 -10.78 1.05
C ARG A 164 12.83 -11.27 2.22
N TYR A 165 11.59 -10.78 2.34
CA TYR A 165 10.68 -11.25 3.39
C TYR A 165 10.17 -12.66 3.16
N ALA A 166 9.92 -13.06 1.90
CA ALA A 166 9.57 -14.44 1.55
C ALA A 166 10.61 -15.46 2.04
N ALA A 167 11.90 -15.16 1.86
CA ALA A 167 12.98 -16.01 2.35
C ALA A 167 12.98 -16.14 3.89
N MET A 168 12.54 -15.10 4.61
CA MET A 168 12.42 -15.13 6.08
C MET A 168 11.14 -15.79 6.58
N ALA A 169 10.11 -15.88 5.75
CA ALA A 169 8.79 -16.42 6.10
C ALA A 169 8.68 -17.94 5.94
N ALA A 170 9.57 -18.57 5.17
CA ALA A 170 9.47 -19.97 4.79
C ALA A 170 9.19 -20.90 5.98
N GLY A 171 8.07 -21.63 5.92
CA GLY A 171 7.65 -22.58 6.95
C GLY A 171 6.87 -21.97 8.12
N LEU A 172 6.54 -20.67 8.06
CA LEU A 172 5.76 -19.97 9.08
C LEU A 172 4.47 -19.41 8.46
N PRO A 173 3.31 -20.09 8.61
CA PRO A 173 2.08 -19.72 7.89
C PRO A 173 1.65 -18.25 8.07
N ALA A 174 1.71 -17.71 9.28
CA ALA A 174 1.35 -16.31 9.54
C ALA A 174 2.31 -15.31 8.87
N ALA A 175 3.59 -15.66 8.75
CA ALA A 175 4.57 -14.85 8.05
C ALA A 175 4.38 -14.91 6.53
N GLU A 176 4.12 -16.11 5.99
CA GLU A 176 3.82 -16.33 4.57
C GLU A 176 2.56 -15.56 4.16
N ALA A 177 1.55 -15.49 5.03
CA ALA A 177 0.35 -14.69 4.82
C ALA A 177 0.66 -13.19 4.69
N MET A 178 1.61 -12.66 5.48
CA MET A 178 2.03 -11.27 5.35
C MET A 178 2.83 -11.01 4.06
N VAL A 179 3.60 -12.00 3.59
CA VAL A 179 4.27 -11.92 2.28
C VAL A 179 3.25 -11.93 1.15
N ASP A 180 2.20 -12.78 1.23
CA ASP A 180 1.08 -12.76 0.30
C ASP A 180 0.36 -11.39 0.29
N ALA A 181 0.24 -10.72 1.44
CA ALA A 181 -0.29 -9.36 1.51
C ALA A 181 0.62 -8.35 0.77
N MET A 182 1.94 -8.44 0.94
CA MET A 182 2.91 -7.60 0.22
C MET A 182 2.81 -7.80 -1.30
N LEU A 183 2.79 -9.04 -1.76
CA LEU A 183 2.62 -9.38 -3.18
C LEU A 183 1.27 -8.88 -3.71
N GLY A 184 0.21 -9.06 -2.93
CA GLY A 184 -1.11 -8.52 -3.21
C GLY A 184 -1.08 -7.02 -3.47
N LEU A 185 -0.43 -6.24 -2.60
CA LEU A 185 -0.26 -4.80 -2.76
C LEU A 185 0.53 -4.44 -4.03
N VAL A 186 1.61 -5.15 -4.33
CA VAL A 186 2.38 -4.97 -5.58
C VAL A 186 1.49 -5.21 -6.80
N HIS A 187 0.72 -6.29 -6.80
CA HIS A 187 -0.19 -6.60 -7.91
C HIS A 187 -1.32 -5.59 -8.05
N VAL A 188 -1.91 -5.10 -6.95
CA VAL A 188 -2.93 -4.04 -6.98
C VAL A 188 -2.35 -2.79 -7.64
N THR A 189 -1.18 -2.36 -7.20
CA THR A 189 -0.54 -1.13 -7.68
C THR A 189 -0.07 -1.23 -9.14
N ARG A 190 0.25 -2.43 -9.64
CA ARG A 190 0.51 -2.69 -11.07
C ARG A 190 -0.76 -2.82 -11.93
N GLY A 191 -1.94 -2.98 -11.30
CA GLY A 191 -3.18 -3.29 -12.01
C GLY A 191 -3.33 -4.76 -12.43
N GLU A 192 -2.54 -5.67 -11.85
CA GLU A 192 -2.59 -7.11 -12.07
C GLU A 192 -3.69 -7.76 -11.21
N LEU A 193 -4.94 -7.31 -11.41
CA LEU A 193 -6.03 -7.52 -10.46
C LEU A 193 -6.33 -8.99 -10.15
N SER A 194 -6.21 -9.90 -11.11
CA SER A 194 -6.41 -11.33 -10.85
C SER A 194 -5.35 -11.92 -9.92
N SER A 195 -4.09 -11.55 -10.10
CA SER A 195 -2.98 -11.96 -9.23
C SER A 195 -3.12 -11.33 -7.84
N ALA A 196 -3.55 -10.06 -7.80
CA ALA A 196 -3.84 -9.35 -6.56
C ALA A 196 -4.92 -10.05 -5.73
N CYS A 197 -6.08 -10.34 -6.32
CA CYS A 197 -7.18 -11.03 -5.63
C CYS A 197 -6.73 -12.40 -5.11
N ALA A 198 -5.98 -13.17 -5.90
CA ALA A 198 -5.49 -14.48 -5.48
C ALA A 198 -4.52 -14.39 -4.29
N ALA A 199 -3.58 -13.45 -4.30
CA ALA A 199 -2.61 -13.28 -3.20
C ALA A 199 -3.28 -12.78 -1.92
N LEU A 200 -4.12 -11.74 -2.02
CA LEU A 200 -4.83 -11.18 -0.88
C LEU A 200 -5.83 -12.20 -0.27
N GLY A 201 -6.50 -13.00 -1.10
CA GLY A 201 -7.39 -14.07 -0.65
C GLY A 201 -6.68 -15.16 0.17
N ARG A 202 -5.47 -15.58 -0.25
CA ARG A 202 -4.63 -16.51 0.52
C ARG A 202 -4.21 -15.91 1.85
N SER A 203 -3.75 -14.64 1.83
CA SER A 203 -3.38 -13.91 3.05
C SER A 203 -4.53 -13.85 4.05
N ILE A 204 -5.73 -13.46 3.61
CA ILE A 204 -6.93 -13.37 4.47
C ILE A 204 -7.26 -14.74 5.09
N SER A 205 -7.24 -15.80 4.29
CA SER A 205 -7.63 -17.13 4.74
C SER A 205 -6.75 -17.64 5.89
N THR A 206 -5.47 -17.29 5.88
CA THR A 206 -4.53 -17.60 6.98
C THR A 206 -4.69 -16.62 8.15
N LEU A 207 -4.80 -15.32 7.88
CA LEU A 207 -4.91 -14.29 8.92
C LEU A 207 -6.22 -14.39 9.72
N GLN A 208 -7.32 -14.89 9.16
CA GLN A 208 -8.56 -15.09 9.92
C GLN A 208 -8.42 -16.05 11.10
N GLY A 209 -7.39 -16.91 11.11
CA GLY A 209 -7.07 -17.78 12.24
C GLY A 209 -6.34 -17.09 13.40
N PHE A 210 -5.92 -15.83 13.23
CA PHE A 210 -5.07 -15.10 14.19
C PHE A 210 -5.57 -13.66 14.37
N PRO A 211 -5.77 -13.18 15.60
CA PRO A 211 -6.02 -11.76 15.84
C PRO A 211 -4.86 -10.93 15.29
N SER A 212 -5.13 -10.13 14.27
CA SER A 212 -4.10 -9.36 13.56
C SER A 212 -4.66 -8.02 13.11
N PRO A 213 -4.03 -6.88 13.48
CA PRO A 213 -4.46 -5.56 13.03
C PRO A 213 -4.36 -5.42 11.51
N TRP A 214 -3.59 -6.28 10.84
CA TRP A 214 -3.40 -6.26 9.40
C TRP A 214 -4.54 -6.90 8.62
N LEU A 215 -5.38 -7.73 9.25
CA LEU A 215 -6.50 -8.39 8.57
C LEU A 215 -7.42 -7.37 7.89
N LEU A 216 -7.69 -6.25 8.58
CA LEU A 216 -8.49 -5.16 8.04
C LEU A 216 -7.88 -4.59 6.75
N VAL A 217 -6.59 -4.26 6.77
CA VAL A 217 -5.91 -3.65 5.63
C VAL A 217 -5.90 -4.60 4.44
N VAL A 218 -5.60 -5.88 4.67
CA VAL A 218 -5.58 -6.89 3.60
C VAL A 218 -6.98 -7.10 3.03
N ALA A 219 -8.02 -7.17 3.88
CA ALA A 219 -9.41 -7.29 3.44
C ALA A 219 -9.89 -6.05 2.67
N ALA A 220 -9.47 -4.86 3.10
CA ALA A 220 -9.77 -3.61 2.40
C ALA A 220 -9.10 -3.59 1.02
N LEU A 221 -7.81 -3.90 0.91
CA LEU A 221 -7.11 -4.02 -0.37
C LEU A 221 -7.75 -5.08 -1.27
N HIS A 222 -8.22 -6.18 -0.70
CA HIS A 222 -8.91 -7.23 -1.46
C HIS A 222 -10.23 -6.72 -2.05
N ALA A 223 -11.03 -5.99 -1.26
CA ALA A 223 -12.26 -5.36 -1.73
C ALA A 223 -12.00 -4.35 -2.85
N GLN A 224 -10.94 -3.56 -2.72
CA GLN A 224 -10.50 -2.62 -3.76
C GLN A 224 -10.12 -3.35 -5.05
N ALA A 225 -9.31 -4.41 -4.96
CA ALA A 225 -8.89 -5.23 -6.11
C ALA A 225 -10.07 -5.90 -6.81
N GLU A 226 -11.00 -6.47 -6.03
CA GLU A 226 -12.21 -7.11 -6.54
C GLU A 226 -13.18 -6.12 -7.18
N GLY A 227 -13.32 -4.95 -6.57
CA GLY A 227 -14.12 -3.86 -7.11
C GLY A 227 -13.54 -3.35 -8.44
N ALA A 228 -12.23 -3.15 -8.50
CA ALA A 228 -11.52 -2.78 -9.73
C ALA A 228 -11.64 -3.85 -10.83
N ARG A 229 -11.71 -5.14 -10.44
CA ARG A 229 -11.92 -6.28 -11.35
C ARG A 229 -13.36 -6.36 -11.86
N GLY A 230 -14.29 -5.60 -11.26
CA GLY A 230 -15.71 -5.59 -11.57
C GLY A 230 -16.47 -6.80 -11.02
N ASP A 231 -15.96 -7.41 -9.96
CA ASP A 231 -16.60 -8.53 -9.27
C ASP A 231 -17.30 -8.04 -8.00
N SER A 232 -18.50 -7.48 -8.18
CA SER A 232 -19.21 -6.76 -7.11
C SER A 232 -19.53 -7.66 -5.91
N GLU A 233 -19.82 -8.95 -6.14
CA GLU A 233 -20.10 -9.90 -5.06
C GLU A 233 -18.85 -10.20 -4.23
N ALA A 234 -17.72 -10.47 -4.89
CA ALA A 234 -16.45 -10.70 -4.21
C ALA A 234 -15.98 -9.44 -3.47
N ALA A 235 -16.15 -8.26 -4.07
CA ALA A 235 -15.84 -6.97 -3.44
C ALA A 235 -16.65 -6.75 -2.16
N ALA A 236 -17.97 -6.99 -2.21
CA ALA A 236 -18.84 -6.88 -1.05
C ALA A 236 -18.48 -7.91 0.05
N ALA A 237 -18.11 -9.13 -0.34
CA ALA A 237 -17.67 -10.15 0.62
C ALA A 237 -16.34 -9.79 1.30
N ALA A 238 -15.40 -9.19 0.57
CA ALA A 238 -14.14 -8.70 1.13
C ALA A 238 -14.37 -7.48 2.05
N LEU A 239 -15.25 -6.54 1.64
CA LEU A 239 -15.60 -5.38 2.45
C LEU A 239 -16.21 -5.77 3.79
N ARG A 240 -17.15 -6.73 3.81
CA ARG A 240 -17.72 -7.22 5.09
C ARG A 240 -16.66 -7.73 6.06
N ARG A 241 -15.61 -8.38 5.56
CA ARG A 241 -14.49 -8.84 6.41
C ARG A 241 -13.69 -7.66 6.97
N ALA A 242 -13.43 -6.64 6.14
CA ALA A 242 -12.75 -5.43 6.60
C ALA A 242 -13.57 -4.69 7.67
N GLU A 243 -14.90 -4.60 7.49
CA GLU A 243 -15.80 -3.97 8.45
C GLU A 243 -15.89 -4.75 9.78
N GLN A 244 -15.90 -6.09 9.71
CA GLN A 244 -15.87 -6.95 10.90
C GLN A 244 -14.56 -6.82 11.68
N ALA A 245 -13.44 -6.58 10.98
CA ALA A 245 -12.13 -6.40 11.60
C ALA A 245 -11.89 -4.96 12.09
N TYR A 246 -12.80 -4.02 11.84
CA TYR A 246 -12.63 -2.61 12.21
C TYR A 246 -13.12 -2.34 13.62
N GLY A 247 -12.33 -1.56 14.37
CA GLY A 247 -12.68 -1.05 15.68
C GLY A 247 -11.72 0.05 16.12
N PRO A 248 -11.92 0.64 17.32
CA PRO A 248 -11.09 1.73 17.84
C PRO A 248 -9.59 1.39 17.88
N HIS A 249 -9.25 0.13 18.15
CA HIS A 249 -7.87 -0.37 18.22
C HIS A 249 -7.11 -0.38 16.88
N VAL A 250 -7.78 -0.16 15.75
CA VAL A 250 -7.21 -0.08 14.39
C VAL A 250 -7.75 1.10 13.59
N ALA A 251 -8.18 2.15 14.29
CA ALA A 251 -8.79 3.35 13.69
C ALA A 251 -7.89 4.04 12.65
N VAL A 252 -6.57 3.87 12.72
CA VAL A 252 -5.61 4.40 11.73
C VAL A 252 -5.90 3.94 10.29
N PHE A 253 -6.58 2.80 10.13
CA PHE A 253 -6.90 2.22 8.83
C PHE A 253 -8.29 2.59 8.30
N LEU A 254 -9.00 3.53 8.95
CA LEU A 254 -10.27 4.05 8.44
C LEU A 254 -10.19 4.54 6.97
N PRO A 255 -9.12 5.22 6.51
CA PRO A 255 -9.00 5.61 5.11
C PRO A 255 -9.09 4.42 4.14
N GLU A 256 -8.56 3.25 4.52
CA GLU A 256 -8.57 2.05 3.69
C GLU A 256 -9.92 1.37 3.65
N LEU A 257 -10.63 1.42 4.77
CA LEU A 257 -12.00 0.98 4.84
C LEU A 257 -12.91 1.84 3.95
N GLU A 258 -12.76 3.17 4.01
CA GLU A 258 -13.53 4.09 3.17
C GLU A 258 -13.24 3.89 1.68
N LEU A 259 -12.00 3.58 1.35
CA LEU A 259 -11.61 3.19 0.00
C LEU A 259 -12.30 1.92 -0.48
N ALA A 260 -12.27 0.88 0.35
CA ALA A 260 -12.94 -0.38 0.05
C ALA A 260 -14.44 -0.17 -0.19
N ARG A 261 -15.09 0.65 0.66
CA ARG A 261 -16.49 1.07 0.50
C ARG A 261 -16.74 1.79 -0.82
N ALA A 262 -15.82 2.67 -1.25
CA ALA A 262 -15.94 3.37 -2.52
C ALA A 262 -15.84 2.42 -3.73
N TRP A 263 -14.90 1.48 -3.71
CA TRP A 263 -14.71 0.50 -4.77
C TRP A 263 -15.85 -0.51 -4.90
N GLU A 264 -16.39 -0.98 -3.77
CA GLU A 264 -17.57 -1.84 -3.75
C GLU A 264 -18.77 -1.16 -4.44
N ARG A 265 -19.06 0.10 -4.06
CA ARG A 265 -20.13 0.89 -4.68
C ARG A 265 -19.90 1.11 -6.17
N ALA A 266 -18.65 1.38 -6.58
CA ALA A 266 -18.30 1.58 -7.98
C ALA A 266 -18.53 0.30 -8.81
N ALA A 267 -18.22 -0.87 -8.25
CA ALA A 267 -18.44 -2.16 -8.87
C ALA A 267 -19.92 -2.53 -8.95
N ALA A 268 -20.73 -2.16 -7.96
CA ALA A 268 -22.18 -2.39 -7.99
C ALA A 268 -22.88 -1.65 -9.15
N VAL A 269 -22.39 -0.46 -9.50
CA VAL A 269 -22.92 0.36 -10.61
C VAL A 269 -22.38 -0.07 -11.98
N THR A 270 -21.27 -0.81 -12.02
CA THR A 270 -20.60 -1.22 -13.25
C THR A 270 -20.68 -2.74 -13.40
N PRO A 271 -21.81 -3.30 -13.88
CA PRO A 271 -21.95 -4.74 -14.00
C PRO A 271 -20.89 -5.30 -14.95
N ARG A 272 -20.29 -6.42 -14.52
CA ARG A 272 -19.27 -7.15 -15.27
C ARG A 272 -19.75 -7.45 -16.70
N PRO A 273 -18.96 -7.16 -17.75
CA PRO A 273 -19.31 -7.65 -19.08
C PRO A 273 -19.40 -9.19 -19.01
N PRO A 274 -20.43 -9.82 -19.60
CA PRO A 274 -20.64 -11.24 -19.48
C PRO A 274 -19.39 -11.98 -19.92
N ARG A 275 -18.99 -12.96 -19.10
CA ARG A 275 -17.87 -13.88 -19.32
C ARG A 275 -18.02 -14.43 -20.74
N ARG A 276 -17.17 -14.01 -21.68
CA ARG A 276 -17.14 -14.58 -23.04
C ARG A 276 -16.69 -16.03 -22.94
N THR A 277 -17.62 -16.94 -22.68
CA THR A 277 -17.49 -18.32 -23.10
C THR A 277 -17.41 -18.30 -24.63
N ARG A 278 -16.31 -18.86 -25.14
CA ARG A 278 -16.02 -18.97 -26.57
C ARG A 278 -17.13 -19.79 -27.24
N CYS A 279 -18.10 -19.14 -27.87
CA CYS A 279 -18.97 -19.74 -28.88
C CYS A 279 -19.61 -18.68 -29.80
N GLY A 280 -19.43 -18.86 -31.12
CA GLY A 280 -20.32 -18.33 -32.16
C GLY A 280 -19.99 -16.96 -32.77
N ARG A 281 -19.34 -16.99 -33.94
CA ARG A 281 -19.31 -15.88 -34.93
C ARG A 281 -20.73 -15.35 -35.19
N ARG A 282 -21.00 -14.07 -34.91
CA ARG A 282 -22.13 -13.35 -35.52
C ARG A 282 -21.74 -11.89 -35.79
N LYS A 283 -21.98 -11.45 -37.02
CA LYS A 283 -21.54 -10.16 -37.60
C LYS A 283 -22.12 -8.96 -36.84
N PRO A 284 -21.42 -7.80 -36.81
CA PRO A 284 -21.89 -6.62 -36.10
C PRO A 284 -23.04 -5.97 -36.87
N ARG A 285 -24.19 -5.82 -36.20
CA ARG A 285 -25.32 -5.01 -36.67
C ARG A 285 -25.16 -3.63 -36.02
N LYS A 286 -24.94 -2.60 -36.85
CA LYS A 286 -24.86 -1.19 -36.42
C LYS A 286 -26.14 -0.81 -35.68
N ARG A 287 -26.00 -0.35 -34.43
CA ARG A 287 -26.97 0.55 -33.78
C ARG A 287 -26.21 1.66 -33.05
N PRO A 288 -26.59 2.93 -33.25
CA PRO A 288 -25.99 4.06 -32.57
C PRO A 288 -26.63 4.27 -31.19
N GLY A 289 -25.85 4.81 -30.26
CA GLY A 289 -26.36 5.37 -29.01
C GLY A 289 -26.40 4.40 -27.83
N CYS A 290 -25.30 4.34 -27.08
CA CYS A 290 -25.33 4.08 -25.64
C CYS A 290 -24.12 4.80 -25.03
N THR A 291 -24.40 5.96 -24.44
CA THR A 291 -23.53 6.74 -23.59
C THR A 291 -23.27 5.98 -22.29
N SER A 292 -22.18 5.22 -22.22
CA SER A 292 -21.66 4.68 -20.96
C SER A 292 -20.15 4.88 -20.91
N ARG A 293 -19.76 5.99 -20.30
CA ARG A 293 -18.38 6.22 -19.86
C ARG A 293 -18.43 7.14 -18.64
N LYS A 294 -18.91 6.59 -17.54
CA LYS A 294 -18.81 7.16 -16.20
C LYS A 294 -18.29 6.04 -15.31
N CYS A 295 -17.00 6.10 -15.01
CA CYS A 295 -16.27 5.43 -13.92
C CYS A 295 -14.77 5.55 -14.27
N GLY A 296 -13.94 5.88 -13.29
CA GLY A 296 -12.55 6.30 -13.49
C GLY A 296 -12.36 7.70 -12.93
N HIS A 297 -12.58 7.80 -11.61
CA HIS A 297 -12.05 8.79 -10.69
C HIS A 297 -11.95 8.07 -9.34
N ALA A 298 -10.86 8.30 -8.62
CA ALA A 298 -10.47 7.74 -7.32
C ALA A 298 -9.55 6.51 -7.38
N MET A 299 -8.28 6.75 -7.74
CA MET A 299 -7.17 6.02 -7.14
C MET A 299 -6.93 6.58 -5.72
N HIS A 300 -7.25 5.73 -4.72
CA HIS A 300 -6.71 5.57 -3.36
C HIS A 300 -6.54 6.75 -2.36
N PRO A 301 -7.18 6.71 -1.16
CA PRO A 301 -6.71 7.24 0.15
C PRO A 301 -5.41 6.81 0.88
N PHE A 302 -4.94 5.56 1.05
CA PHE A 302 -3.53 5.39 1.53
C PHE A 302 -2.54 5.73 0.44
N ALA A 303 -2.93 5.46 -0.80
CA ALA A 303 -2.30 6.02 -1.97
C ALA A 303 -2.75 7.49 -2.26
N SER A 304 -3.40 8.20 -1.32
CA SER A 304 -3.62 9.65 -1.42
C SER A 304 -2.47 10.45 -0.79
N ALA A 305 -1.61 9.80 0.02
CA ALA A 305 -0.27 10.31 0.29
C ALA A 305 0.56 10.41 -1.02
N ILE A 306 0.14 9.73 -2.09
CA ILE A 306 0.85 9.67 -3.38
C ILE A 306 0.52 10.88 -4.29
N VAL A 307 -0.45 11.74 -3.96
CA VAL A 307 -0.74 12.96 -4.78
C VAL A 307 -0.95 14.25 -3.98
N GLY A 308 -1.04 14.21 -2.64
CA GLY A 308 -1.16 15.41 -1.83
C GLY A 308 0.20 15.94 -1.37
N ARG A 309 0.81 16.91 -2.07
CA ARG A 309 1.77 17.81 -1.42
C ARG A 309 1.07 18.44 -0.19
N PRO A 310 1.60 18.33 1.03
CA PRO A 310 1.04 19.07 2.15
C PRO A 310 1.41 20.54 1.96
N ARG A 311 0.42 21.36 1.61
CA ARG A 311 0.42 22.74 2.10
C ARG A 311 -0.67 22.82 3.14
N GLU A 312 -0.22 22.90 4.38
CA GLU A 312 -0.87 23.53 5.53
C GLU A 312 -2.36 23.84 5.35
N SER A 313 -3.21 23.02 5.93
CA SER A 313 -4.45 23.53 6.52
C SER A 313 -4.96 22.57 7.57
N ARG A 314 -4.87 23.04 8.82
CA ARG A 314 -5.63 22.56 9.97
C ARG A 314 -7.13 22.51 9.64
N ASN A 315 -7.78 21.45 10.11
CA ASN A 315 -9.16 21.33 10.58
C ASN A 315 -9.88 20.10 10.02
N SER A 316 -10.17 19.17 10.93
CA SER A 316 -10.86 17.89 10.74
C SER A 316 -12.37 18.01 10.49
N SER A 317 -12.94 19.22 10.44
CA SER A 317 -14.38 19.43 10.26
C SER A 317 -14.85 19.49 8.80
N ASP A 318 -13.94 19.44 7.82
CA ASP A 318 -14.28 19.62 6.39
C ASP A 318 -14.44 18.30 5.62
N LEU A 319 -14.08 17.16 6.23
CA LEU A 319 -14.22 15.83 5.61
C LEU A 319 -15.67 15.32 5.68
N GLU A 320 -16.40 15.64 6.75
CA GLU A 320 -17.79 15.23 6.96
C GLU A 320 -18.78 16.00 6.07
N HIS A 321 -18.51 17.28 5.78
CA HIS A 321 -19.41 18.09 4.95
C HIS A 321 -19.33 17.76 3.44
N ARG A 322 -18.29 17.03 3.00
CA ARG A 322 -18.09 16.66 1.58
C ARG A 322 -18.67 15.31 1.19
N ILE A 323 -19.12 14.51 2.16
CA ILE A 323 -19.73 13.19 1.94
C ILE A 323 -21.27 13.26 2.00
N GLY A 324 -21.83 14.34 2.56
CA GLY A 324 -23.27 14.57 2.64
C GLY A 324 -23.82 15.48 1.54
N THR A 325 -24.85 14.99 0.85
CA THR A 325 -25.76 15.68 -0.11
C THR A 325 -25.33 15.74 -1.58
N GLY A 326 -26.21 15.18 -2.42
CA GLY A 326 -25.94 14.85 -3.82
C GLY A 326 -25.99 16.00 -4.81
N GLY A 327 -25.64 15.67 -6.05
CA GLY A 327 -25.92 16.49 -7.23
C GLY A 327 -24.68 17.07 -7.90
N ARG A 328 -24.14 16.30 -8.87
CA ARG A 328 -23.59 16.78 -10.15
C ARG A 328 -22.78 18.09 -10.09
N ARG A 329 -21.45 17.96 -9.96
CA ARG A 329 -20.50 18.93 -10.55
C ARG A 329 -19.46 18.20 -11.40
N PRO A 330 -19.34 18.50 -12.70
CA PRO A 330 -18.18 18.06 -13.49
C PRO A 330 -16.95 18.81 -12.99
N CYS A 331 -15.85 18.11 -12.70
CA CYS A 331 -14.58 18.69 -12.24
C CYS A 331 -14.03 19.71 -13.27
N PRO A 332 -14.06 21.03 -13.02
CA PRO A 332 -13.57 22.01 -13.98
C PRO A 332 -12.05 22.24 -13.87
N ARG A 333 -11.39 21.72 -12.83
CA ARG A 333 -9.97 22.04 -12.53
C ARG A 333 -8.93 21.09 -13.13
N LEU A 334 -9.32 19.94 -13.69
CA LEU A 334 -8.45 19.09 -14.52
C LEU A 334 -8.63 19.32 -16.03
N ALA A 335 -9.70 20.01 -16.42
CA ALA A 335 -10.01 20.34 -17.82
C ALA A 335 -9.12 21.45 -18.42
N GLN A 336 -8.16 21.97 -17.66
CA GLN A 336 -7.17 22.95 -18.13
C GLN A 336 -5.80 22.31 -18.46
N ARG A 337 -5.63 20.99 -18.35
CA ARG A 337 -4.39 20.32 -18.76
C ARG A 337 -4.48 19.83 -20.20
N ASP A 338 -3.45 20.17 -20.97
CA ASP A 338 -3.24 19.75 -22.36
C ASP A 338 -3.36 18.22 -22.50
N PRO A 339 -4.23 17.70 -23.39
CA PRO A 339 -4.36 16.26 -23.61
C PRO A 339 -3.03 15.59 -23.97
N ALA A 340 -2.10 16.29 -24.63
CA ALA A 340 -0.78 15.74 -24.96
C ALA A 340 0.07 15.48 -23.70
N LEU A 341 -0.04 16.33 -22.67
CA LEU A 341 0.65 16.13 -21.40
C LEU A 341 0.02 14.98 -20.60
N LEU A 342 -1.30 14.78 -20.72
CA LEU A 342 -1.98 13.63 -20.11
C LEU A 342 -1.59 12.33 -20.82
N ASP A 343 -1.49 12.32 -22.14
CA ASP A 343 -1.01 11.13 -22.86
C ASP A 343 0.45 10.82 -22.54
N ALA A 344 1.33 11.83 -22.47
CA ALA A 344 2.73 11.64 -22.07
C ALA A 344 2.85 11.06 -20.65
N ALA A 345 2.09 11.60 -19.69
CA ALA A 345 2.05 11.05 -18.33
C ALA A 345 1.48 9.63 -18.29
N ALA A 346 0.48 9.30 -19.12
CA ALA A 346 -0.03 7.95 -19.23
C ALA A 346 1.02 6.96 -19.76
N HIS A 347 1.87 7.37 -20.71
CA HIS A 347 2.99 6.56 -21.17
C HIS A 347 4.08 6.44 -20.10
N GLU A 348 4.41 7.51 -19.39
CA GLU A 348 5.38 7.48 -18.28
C GLU A 348 4.91 6.52 -17.17
N PHE A 349 3.62 6.55 -16.80
CA PHE A 349 3.05 5.57 -15.86
C PHE A 349 3.06 4.15 -16.43
N ALA A 350 2.86 3.96 -17.73
CA ALA A 350 2.91 2.64 -18.35
C ALA A 350 4.34 2.07 -18.38
N ASP A 351 5.34 2.92 -18.67
CA ASP A 351 6.76 2.58 -18.67
C ASP A 351 7.26 2.24 -17.26
N LEU A 352 6.70 2.91 -16.25
CA LEU A 352 6.91 2.58 -14.84
C LEU A 352 6.13 1.33 -14.39
N GLY A 353 5.28 0.71 -15.22
CA GLY A 353 4.48 -0.45 -14.84
C GLY A 353 3.24 -0.14 -13.98
N ALA A 354 2.95 1.14 -13.77
CA ALA A 354 1.79 1.67 -13.05
C ALA A 354 0.55 1.70 -13.97
N LEU A 355 0.18 0.54 -14.53
CA LEU A 355 -0.80 0.42 -15.63
C LEU A 355 -2.20 0.96 -15.27
N ALA A 356 -2.58 0.90 -13.99
CA ALA A 356 -3.83 1.48 -13.51
C ALA A 356 -3.83 3.02 -13.60
N PHE A 357 -2.71 3.67 -13.24
CA PHE A 357 -2.53 5.11 -13.38
C PHE A 357 -2.43 5.52 -14.86
N ALA A 358 -1.73 4.73 -15.67
CA ALA A 358 -1.68 4.92 -17.12
C ALA A 358 -3.09 4.88 -17.76
N ALA A 359 -3.92 3.92 -17.35
CA ALA A 359 -5.28 3.78 -17.83
C ALA A 359 -6.18 4.94 -17.40
N ASP A 360 -6.05 5.43 -16.17
CA ASP A 360 -6.87 6.54 -15.65
C ASP A 360 -6.48 7.88 -16.27
N VAL A 361 -5.19 8.17 -16.36
CA VAL A 361 -4.68 9.39 -17.03
C VAL A 361 -4.99 9.35 -18.53
N GLY A 362 -4.86 8.19 -19.19
CA GLY A 362 -5.25 8.01 -20.58
C GLY A 362 -6.76 8.17 -20.81
N ALA A 363 -7.60 7.71 -19.87
CA ALA A 363 -9.04 7.95 -19.91
C ALA A 363 -9.38 9.44 -19.73
N CYS A 364 -8.63 10.16 -18.90
CA CYS A 364 -8.74 11.61 -18.74
C CYS A 364 -8.30 12.38 -20.01
N GLY A 365 -7.20 11.98 -20.65
CA GLY A 365 -6.75 12.53 -21.94
C GLY A 365 -7.80 12.34 -23.05
N GLN A 366 -8.42 11.16 -23.13
CA GLN A 366 -9.50 10.90 -24.09
C GLN A 366 -10.76 11.74 -23.86
N ARG A 367 -11.05 12.15 -22.62
CA ARG A 367 -12.21 13.00 -22.28
C ARG A 367 -11.95 14.48 -22.57
N THR A 368 -10.70 14.91 -22.55
CA THR A 368 -10.28 16.31 -22.78
C THR A 368 -9.97 16.59 -24.26
N ARG A 369 -9.77 15.55 -25.08
CA ARG A 369 -9.61 15.69 -26.54
C ARG A 369 -10.92 16.16 -27.21
N PRO A 370 -10.85 17.19 -28.09
CA PRO A 370 -11.99 17.56 -28.93
C PRO A 370 -12.32 16.43 -29.93
N PRO A 371 -13.60 16.23 -30.27
CA PRO A 371 -14.00 15.18 -31.20
C PRO A 371 -13.38 15.42 -32.59
N GLY A 372 -12.53 14.49 -33.04
CA GLY A 372 -11.97 14.49 -34.40
C GLY A 372 -10.45 14.37 -34.50
N GLN A 373 -9.70 14.37 -33.39
CA GLN A 373 -8.24 14.28 -33.42
C GLN A 373 -7.76 12.85 -33.10
N PRO A 374 -7.10 12.13 -34.04
CA PRO A 374 -6.61 10.78 -33.79
C PRO A 374 -5.44 10.79 -32.79
N PRO A 375 -5.20 9.67 -32.06
CA PRO A 375 -3.99 9.53 -31.27
C PRO A 375 -2.77 9.65 -32.18
N GLN A 376 -1.79 10.48 -31.81
CA GLN A 376 -0.50 10.50 -32.48
C GLN A 376 0.28 9.23 -32.09
N GLY A 377 0.00 8.14 -32.80
CA GLY A 377 0.92 7.02 -32.93
C GLY A 377 1.77 7.24 -34.18
N ASP A 378 3.08 7.15 -34.02
CA ASP A 378 4.13 7.10 -35.04
C ASP A 378 3.94 8.02 -36.25
N ARG A 379 4.45 9.26 -36.13
CA ARG A 379 4.93 9.96 -37.32
C ARG A 379 6.20 9.25 -37.80
N VAL A 380 6.02 8.25 -38.64
CA VAL A 380 7.00 7.95 -39.69
C VAL A 380 7.17 9.26 -40.47
N VAL A 381 8.37 9.85 -40.35
CA VAL A 381 8.77 10.99 -41.16
C VAL A 381 8.91 10.49 -42.59
N ASP A 382 7.83 10.56 -43.36
CA ASP A 382 7.86 10.35 -44.79
C ASP A 382 8.42 11.61 -45.45
N VAL A 383 9.72 11.60 -45.76
CA VAL A 383 10.41 12.65 -46.51
C VAL A 383 10.05 12.50 -47.99
N GLY A 384 8.85 12.98 -48.34
CA GLY A 384 8.37 13.10 -49.71
C GLY A 384 8.98 14.31 -50.43
N ALA A 385 10.01 14.02 -51.23
CA ALA A 385 10.57 14.72 -52.40
C ALA A 385 9.95 16.05 -52.89
N ARG A 386 10.82 17.01 -53.22
CA ARG A 386 10.74 17.85 -54.45
C ARG A 386 12.07 18.64 -54.69
N PRO A 387 12.31 19.22 -55.89
CA PRO A 387 13.23 18.64 -56.87
C PRO A 387 14.45 19.53 -57.25
N GLY A 388 15.47 18.89 -57.82
CA GLY A 388 16.26 19.41 -58.94
C GLY A 388 17.18 20.61 -58.71
N ARG A 389 18.50 20.35 -58.60
CA ARG A 389 19.52 21.13 -59.32
C ARG A 389 20.82 20.34 -59.47
N SER A 390 21.24 20.19 -60.73
CA SER A 390 22.51 19.62 -61.17
C SER A 390 23.73 20.34 -60.61
N MET A 391 24.78 19.62 -60.22
CA MET A 391 26.12 19.72 -60.82
C MET A 391 27.17 18.78 -60.18
N ARG A 392 27.85 18.06 -61.07
CA ARG A 392 29.30 17.72 -61.13
C ARG A 392 29.93 16.81 -60.05
N ILE A 393 30.08 15.54 -60.46
CA ILE A 393 31.34 14.76 -60.58
C ILE A 393 32.57 15.27 -59.80
N ALA A 394 33.09 14.41 -58.91
CA ALA A 394 34.53 14.14 -58.80
C ALA A 394 34.78 12.72 -58.25
N HIS A 395 35.44 11.91 -59.06
CA HIS A 395 36.05 10.62 -58.70
C HIS A 395 37.31 10.82 -57.87
N THR A 396 37.53 9.94 -56.87
CA THR A 396 38.80 9.28 -56.45
C THR A 396 38.51 8.61 -55.09
N GLY A 397 38.70 7.32 -54.81
CA GLY A 397 39.62 6.33 -55.35
C GLY A 397 40.67 5.99 -54.28
N ALA A 398 40.53 4.82 -53.61
CA ALA A 398 41.54 3.99 -52.88
C ALA A 398 40.92 3.40 -51.59
N ARG A 399 40.50 2.12 -51.54
CA ARG A 399 41.29 0.89 -51.34
C ARG A 399 42.30 0.96 -50.18
N GLY A 400 42.05 0.15 -49.15
CA GLY A 400 43.00 -0.20 -48.11
C GLY A 400 42.41 -1.22 -47.13
N ARG A 401 42.45 -2.51 -47.50
CA ARG A 401 42.21 -3.66 -46.62
C ARG A 401 43.31 -3.74 -45.57
N SER A 402 42.98 -4.11 -44.32
CA SER A 402 43.58 -5.25 -43.60
C SER A 402 43.14 -5.30 -42.12
N ALA A 403 42.38 -6.34 -41.78
CA ALA A 403 42.30 -6.94 -40.44
C ALA A 403 43.45 -7.99 -40.30
N PRO A 404 43.48 -8.88 -39.29
CA PRO A 404 43.46 -8.71 -37.82
C PRO A 404 44.59 -9.53 -37.14
N ALA A 405 44.79 -9.39 -35.82
CA ALA A 405 45.39 -10.37 -34.88
C ALA A 405 45.65 -9.64 -33.53
N SER A 406 45.65 -10.21 -32.33
CA SER A 406 45.16 -11.46 -31.71
C SER A 406 45.64 -11.41 -30.25
N LEU A 407 44.90 -12.06 -29.34
CA LEU A 407 45.37 -12.78 -28.14
C LEU A 407 45.84 -12.03 -26.85
N GLN A 408 45.19 -12.50 -25.76
CA GLN A 408 45.74 -13.00 -24.49
C GLN A 408 45.81 -12.11 -23.23
N ARG A 409 44.96 -12.53 -22.27
CA ARG A 409 45.22 -12.87 -20.84
C ARG A 409 45.97 -11.84 -19.97
N SER A 410 45.30 -11.44 -18.89
CA SER A 410 45.64 -11.84 -17.51
C SER A 410 44.38 -11.87 -16.66
#